data_AF-A0A917CZ32-F1
#
_entry.id   AF-A0A917CZ32-F1
#
_cell.length_a   1.000
_cell.length_b   1.000
_cell.length_c   1.000
_cell.angle_alpha   90.00
_cell.angle_beta   90.00
_cell.angle_gamma   90.00
#
_symmetry.space_group_name_H-M   'P 1'
#
loop_
_entity.id
_entity.type
_entity.pdbx_description
1 polymer ?
#
loop_
_entity_poly.entity_id
_entity_poly.type
_entity_poly.pdbx_seq_one_letter_code
_entity_poly.pdbx_strand_id
1 'polypeptide(L)'
;MGQKILAYLFYGFLILMVIAALILLKYQLDHKDIKQQQIDNRANVVTHNDSRTQSSDSTDNKQTTTEETAATNETAQHVEAGPIIEQTDKLSYLDIYHHRNQAKTCQSIFLKWQSEGSKTDLTQIISTPYVYYGDPIYKLDQKPPGTTKQKELLQQLKEGCFGLWYLYGDDNPNLQNEQFLTTAILENIELRLNKTPAKTPREKDIKQVLNLSLQWQHRFTELKQALTGDNSLTDAELTNINNQIQQLRDQQIQIVDDLPTRELNSDSSRQINQINQEISELNDVLKQQKVKNPDTIQQAKAAFEAIDQQLFKHFYTAYGEVFYEALTTMVGHDNLRYLGSGLNTGGEADHQRITPVNMVLEANNLRTNPWHRETINSATLLYLCELGMDCSATSRLMIDFCLTGYPSYPTGCGLTVPEFLRQQLISPNQWTDVQSLKNSYREIFNG
;
A
#
# COMPACT_ATOMS: atom_id res chain seq x y z
N MET A 1 -44.26 51.01 -33.64
CA MET A 1 -44.28 50.09 -32.48
C MET A 1 -43.25 48.96 -32.53
N GLY A 2 -42.78 48.51 -33.70
CA GLY A 2 -41.89 47.34 -33.80
C GLY A 2 -40.49 47.46 -33.18
N GLN A 3 -39.83 48.63 -33.24
CA GLN A 3 -38.46 48.78 -32.73
C GLN A 3 -38.33 48.65 -31.21
N LYS A 4 -39.32 49.11 -30.44
CA LYS A 4 -39.31 48.98 -28.98
C LYS A 4 -39.47 47.52 -28.54
N ILE A 5 -40.36 46.79 -29.22
CA ILE A 5 -40.59 45.36 -28.95
C ILE A 5 -39.33 44.53 -29.28
N LEU A 6 -38.66 44.84 -30.39
CA LEU A 6 -37.41 44.18 -30.77
C LEU A 6 -36.30 44.43 -29.74
N ALA A 7 -36.18 45.65 -29.23
CA ALA A 7 -35.22 45.98 -28.17
C ALA A 7 -35.51 45.20 -26.88
N TYR A 8 -36.77 45.11 -26.45
CA TYR A 8 -37.13 44.33 -25.25
C TYR A 8 -36.86 42.84 -25.40
N LEU A 9 -37.10 42.26 -26.58
CA LEU A 9 -36.75 40.87 -26.87
C LEU A 9 -35.23 40.64 -26.82
N PHE A 10 -34.45 41.59 -27.33
CA PHE A 10 -32.98 41.51 -27.30
C PHE A 10 -32.44 41.60 -25.87
N TYR A 11 -32.97 42.51 -25.05
CA TYR A 11 -32.61 42.61 -23.62
C TYR A 11 -33.02 41.37 -22.84
N GLY A 12 -34.22 40.82 -23.10
CA GLY A 12 -34.66 39.57 -22.48
C GLY A 12 -33.75 38.39 -22.80
N PHE A 13 -33.29 38.28 -24.05
CA PHE A 13 -32.35 37.25 -24.48
C PHE A 13 -30.96 37.41 -23.85
N LEU A 14 -30.46 38.64 -23.73
CA LEU A 14 -29.19 38.96 -23.08
C LEU A 14 -29.22 38.57 -21.58
N ILE A 15 -30.31 38.89 -20.89
CA ILE A 15 -30.49 38.53 -19.48
C ILE A 15 -30.52 37.00 -19.32
N LEU A 16 -31.23 36.28 -20.19
CA LEU A 16 -31.25 34.81 -20.17
C LEU A 16 -29.87 34.21 -20.43
N MET A 17 -29.08 34.76 -21.35
CA MET A 17 -27.71 34.32 -21.59
C MET A 17 -26.80 34.53 -20.38
N VAL A 18 -26.92 35.66 -19.68
CA VAL A 18 -26.15 35.92 -18.46
C VAL A 18 -26.55 34.96 -17.34
N ILE A 19 -27.85 34.71 -17.16
CA ILE A 19 -28.33 33.74 -16.16
C ILE A 19 -27.83 32.32 -16.48
N ALA A 20 -27.89 31.90 -17.74
CA ALA A 20 -27.38 30.60 -18.18
C ALA A 20 -25.86 30.49 -17.94
N ALA A 21 -25.08 31.53 -18.24
CA ALA A 21 -23.65 31.56 -17.99
C ALA A 21 -23.31 31.48 -16.49
N LEU A 22 -24.08 32.17 -15.63
CA LEU A 22 -23.90 32.10 -14.18
C LEU A 22 -24.27 30.73 -13.60
N ILE A 23 -25.32 30.08 -14.13
CA ILE A 23 -25.68 28.71 -13.76
C ILE A 23 -24.58 27.74 -14.18
N LEU A 24 -24.03 27.90 -15.38
CA LEU A 24 -22.97 27.04 -15.92
C LEU A 24 -21.64 27.25 -15.17
N LEU A 25 -21.32 28.49 -14.78
CA LEU A 25 -20.19 28.83 -13.92
C LEU A 25 -20.35 28.21 -12.52
N LYS A 26 -21.54 28.35 -11.91
CA LYS A 26 -21.84 27.72 -10.62
C LYS A 26 -21.75 26.19 -10.71
N TYR A 27 -22.28 25.60 -11.77
CA TYR A 27 -22.18 24.15 -12.03
C TYR A 27 -20.72 23.71 -12.16
N GLN A 28 -19.87 24.48 -12.85
CA GLN A 28 -18.43 24.16 -12.94
C GLN A 28 -17.68 24.35 -11.62
N LEU A 29 -18.06 25.35 -10.80
CA LEU A 29 -17.47 25.57 -9.48
C LEU A 29 -17.90 24.52 -8.45
N ASP A 30 -19.19 24.13 -8.45
CA ASP A 30 -19.74 23.09 -7.59
C ASP A 30 -19.29 21.68 -8.01
N HIS A 31 -18.89 21.49 -9.28
CA HIS A 31 -18.30 20.26 -9.81
C HIS A 31 -16.78 20.31 -10.00
N LYS A 32 -16.07 21.26 -9.37
CA LYS A 32 -14.64 21.01 -9.10
C LYS A 32 -14.58 19.66 -8.38
N ASP A 33 -13.87 18.70 -8.97
CA ASP A 33 -13.85 17.31 -8.50
C ASP A 33 -13.63 17.33 -6.98
N ILE A 34 -14.47 16.63 -6.20
CA ILE A 34 -14.40 16.66 -4.73
C ILE A 34 -12.95 16.35 -4.27
N LYS A 35 -12.25 15.53 -5.06
CA LYS A 35 -10.83 15.25 -4.90
C LYS A 35 -9.94 16.48 -5.08
N GLN A 36 -10.16 17.28 -6.13
CA GLN A 36 -9.43 18.54 -6.35
C GLN A 36 -9.64 19.51 -5.18
N GLN A 37 -10.87 19.66 -4.69
CA GLN A 37 -11.14 20.55 -3.55
C GLN A 37 -10.43 20.06 -2.28
N GLN A 38 -10.44 18.75 -2.03
CA GLN A 38 -9.75 18.18 -0.89
C GLN A 38 -8.21 18.25 -1.04
N ILE A 39 -7.66 18.18 -2.25
CA ILE A 39 -6.23 18.39 -2.52
C ILE A 39 -5.85 19.85 -2.29
N ASP A 40 -6.61 20.79 -2.85
CA ASP A 40 -6.45 22.23 -2.64
C ASP A 40 -6.50 22.58 -1.13
N ASN A 41 -7.43 21.98 -0.38
CA ASN A 41 -7.54 22.18 1.07
C ASN A 41 -6.30 21.66 1.80
N ARG A 42 -5.78 20.47 1.46
CA ARG A 42 -4.59 19.89 2.10
C ARG A 42 -3.34 20.72 1.84
N ALA A 43 -3.16 21.21 0.62
CA ALA A 43 -2.06 22.10 0.27
C ALA A 43 -2.11 23.42 1.07
N ASN A 44 -3.31 23.95 1.35
CA ASN A 44 -3.50 25.20 2.10
C ASN A 44 -3.39 25.07 3.63
N VAL A 45 -3.53 23.88 4.21
CA VAL A 45 -3.30 23.70 5.67
C VAL A 45 -1.83 23.91 6.05
N VAL A 46 -0.91 23.71 5.11
CA VAL A 46 0.55 23.82 5.33
C VAL A 46 1.00 25.29 5.33
N THR A 47 0.51 26.10 4.39
CA THR A 47 0.89 27.51 4.26
C THR A 47 0.51 28.38 5.48
N HIS A 48 -0.46 27.94 6.29
CA HIS A 48 -0.83 28.65 7.52
C HIS A 48 -0.03 28.28 8.78
N ASN A 49 0.71 27.16 8.77
CA ASN A 49 1.54 26.77 9.92
C ASN A 49 2.97 27.33 9.87
N ASP A 50 3.50 27.65 8.68
CA ASP A 50 4.84 28.26 8.55
C ASP A 50 4.92 29.71 9.04
N SER A 51 3.78 30.36 9.28
CA SER A 51 3.74 31.73 9.82
C SER A 51 3.95 31.81 11.34
N ARG A 52 4.26 30.70 12.03
CA ARG A 52 4.30 30.69 13.50
C ARG A 52 5.45 29.90 14.12
N THR A 53 6.65 29.87 13.54
CA THR A 53 7.88 29.63 14.34
C THR A 53 9.15 30.17 13.66
N GLN A 54 9.25 31.49 13.47
CA GLN A 54 10.56 32.16 13.38
C GLN A 54 10.82 32.85 14.72
N SER A 55 11.37 32.09 15.67
CA SER A 55 12.16 32.68 16.74
C SER A 55 13.61 32.39 16.41
N SER A 56 14.31 33.47 16.06
CA SER A 56 15.75 33.54 15.92
C SER A 56 16.43 32.95 17.15
N ASP A 57 17.38 32.05 16.93
CA ASP A 57 18.61 32.08 17.71
C ASP A 57 19.77 31.65 16.83
N SER A 58 20.54 32.67 16.45
CA SER A 58 21.82 32.56 15.76
C SER A 58 22.89 32.38 16.83
N THR A 59 23.66 31.30 16.77
CA THR A 59 25.01 31.31 17.35
C THR A 59 25.95 30.44 16.53
N ASP A 60 26.96 31.11 15.99
CA ASP A 60 28.17 30.57 15.38
C ASP A 60 28.86 29.49 16.24
N ASN A 61 29.35 28.41 15.62
CA ASN A 61 30.80 28.21 15.47
C ASN A 61 31.22 26.92 14.73
N LYS A 62 32.22 27.12 13.84
CA LYS A 62 33.39 26.28 13.54
C LYS A 62 33.23 24.85 13.01
N GLN A 63 33.18 24.82 11.68
CA GLN A 63 34.15 24.16 10.78
C GLN A 63 35.36 23.47 11.47
N THR A 64 35.47 22.15 11.30
CA THR A 64 36.76 21.43 11.28
C THR A 64 36.69 20.34 10.21
N THR A 65 37.53 20.50 9.19
CA THR A 65 37.79 19.56 8.11
C THR A 65 38.79 18.51 8.59
N THR A 66 38.58 17.22 8.31
CA THR A 66 39.69 16.27 8.12
C THR A 66 39.26 15.17 7.16
N GLU A 67 40.01 15.04 6.08
CA GLU A 67 39.92 14.02 5.03
C GLU A 67 40.55 12.69 5.46
N GLU A 68 39.95 11.61 4.93
CA GLU A 68 40.60 10.45 4.30
C GLU A 68 41.43 9.46 5.15
N THR A 69 40.95 8.21 5.29
CA THR A 69 41.53 7.05 4.57
C THR A 69 40.66 5.78 4.72
N ALA A 70 40.50 5.08 3.59
CA ALA A 70 39.97 3.72 3.52
C ALA A 70 41.01 2.69 3.94
N ALA A 71 40.60 1.65 4.65
CA ALA A 71 41.25 0.34 4.65
C ALA A 71 40.27 -0.77 5.05
N THR A 72 40.06 -1.67 4.10
CA THR A 72 39.51 -3.03 4.22
C THR A 72 40.25 -3.83 5.30
N ASN A 73 39.51 -4.65 6.06
CA ASN A 73 39.92 -6.02 6.36
C ASN A 73 38.75 -6.86 6.92
N GLU A 74 38.49 -7.95 6.23
CA GLU A 74 37.75 -9.12 6.70
C GLU A 74 38.47 -9.73 7.91
N THR A 75 37.72 -10.04 8.97
CA THR A 75 37.99 -11.27 9.74
C THR A 75 36.68 -11.75 10.34
N ALA A 76 36.20 -12.88 9.83
CA ALA A 76 35.12 -13.64 10.43
C ALA A 76 35.55 -14.10 11.84
N GLN A 77 34.93 -13.53 12.87
CA GLN A 77 34.99 -14.08 14.22
C GLN A 77 33.67 -14.77 14.55
N HIS A 78 33.81 -16.08 14.78
CA HIS A 78 32.81 -16.99 15.28
C HIS A 78 32.32 -16.50 16.65
N VAL A 79 31.05 -16.11 16.76
CA VAL A 79 30.45 -15.66 18.02
C VAL A 79 30.00 -16.88 18.82
N GLU A 80 30.69 -17.13 19.92
CA GLU A 80 30.28 -18.05 20.99
C GLU A 80 29.01 -17.50 21.67
N ALA A 81 27.97 -18.33 21.75
CA ALA A 81 26.67 -17.96 22.31
C ALA A 81 26.72 -17.84 23.84
N GLY A 82 26.95 -16.63 24.35
CA GLY A 82 26.64 -16.24 25.72
C GLY A 82 25.13 -15.97 25.91
N PRO A 83 24.62 -15.85 27.16
CA PRO A 83 23.19 -15.74 27.44
C PRO A 83 22.64 -14.42 26.88
N ILE A 84 21.76 -14.52 25.87
CA ILE A 84 21.31 -13.41 25.01
C ILE A 84 20.29 -12.49 25.69
N ILE A 85 19.77 -12.87 26.86
CA ILE A 85 18.76 -12.11 27.59
C ILE A 85 19.27 -10.71 27.98
N GLU A 86 20.57 -10.54 28.29
CA GLU A 86 21.16 -9.25 28.68
C GLU A 86 21.45 -8.29 27.50
N GLN A 87 21.56 -8.78 26.25
CA GLN A 87 21.85 -7.91 25.11
C GLN A 87 20.62 -7.20 24.57
N THR A 88 19.43 -7.74 24.81
CA THR A 88 18.20 -7.20 24.21
C THR A 88 17.69 -5.93 24.90
N ASP A 89 18.04 -5.68 26.17
CA ASP A 89 17.65 -4.47 26.92
C ASP A 89 18.32 -3.17 26.42
N LYS A 90 19.22 -3.26 25.43
CA LYS A 90 19.92 -2.12 24.83
C LYS A 90 19.36 -1.64 23.49
N LEU A 91 18.38 -2.34 22.90
CA LEU A 91 17.83 -1.95 21.59
C LEU A 91 17.06 -0.63 21.69
N SER A 92 17.32 0.27 20.75
CA SER A 92 16.53 1.50 20.59
C SER A 92 15.13 1.19 20.03
N TYR A 93 14.23 2.18 20.07
CA TYR A 93 12.91 2.01 19.47
C TYR A 93 13.04 1.81 17.96
N LEU A 94 13.98 2.52 17.33
CA LEU A 94 14.25 2.39 15.90
C LEU A 94 14.79 0.98 15.54
N ASP A 95 15.68 0.40 16.35
CA ASP A 95 16.19 -0.96 16.11
C ASP A 95 15.06 -1.99 16.12
N ILE A 96 14.18 -1.92 17.13
CA ILE A 96 13.03 -2.83 17.26
C ILE A 96 12.05 -2.61 16.09
N TYR A 97 11.87 -1.36 15.64
CA TYR A 97 11.08 -1.06 14.45
C TYR A 97 11.69 -1.67 13.17
N HIS A 98 13.01 -1.63 13.00
CA HIS A 98 13.66 -2.31 11.88
C HIS A 98 13.51 -3.84 11.97
N HIS A 99 13.62 -4.42 13.17
CA HIS A 99 13.34 -5.85 13.39
C HIS A 99 11.90 -6.22 13.02
N ARG A 100 10.91 -5.38 13.35
CA ARG A 100 9.52 -5.54 12.91
C ARG A 100 9.42 -5.62 11.38
N ASN A 101 10.04 -4.68 10.69
CA ASN A 101 10.02 -4.64 9.22
C ASN A 101 10.73 -5.85 8.60
N GLN A 102 11.84 -6.29 9.17
CA GLN A 102 12.53 -7.50 8.75
C GLN A 102 11.70 -8.76 9.01
N ALA A 103 11.00 -8.84 10.15
CA ALA A 103 10.08 -9.95 10.48
C ALA A 103 8.93 -10.05 9.46
N LYS A 104 8.40 -8.93 8.95
CA LYS A 104 7.42 -8.92 7.85
C LYS A 104 7.99 -9.58 6.58
N THR A 105 9.26 -9.37 6.24
CA THR A 105 9.93 -10.05 5.11
C THR A 105 10.13 -11.54 5.36
N CYS A 106 10.35 -11.92 6.61
CA CYS A 106 10.59 -13.30 7.03
C CYS A 106 9.34 -14.18 7.09
N GLN A 107 8.13 -13.63 6.89
CA GLN A 107 6.88 -14.36 7.10
C GLN A 107 6.79 -15.67 6.31
N SER A 108 7.22 -15.69 5.04
CA SER A 108 7.22 -16.90 4.21
C SER A 108 8.21 -17.96 4.71
N ILE A 109 9.37 -17.55 5.22
CA ILE A 109 10.37 -18.44 5.82
C ILE A 109 9.83 -19.01 7.13
N PHE A 110 9.28 -18.17 7.99
CA PHE A 110 8.72 -18.60 9.26
C PHE A 110 7.58 -19.61 9.07
N LEU A 111 6.67 -19.37 8.10
CA LEU A 111 5.60 -20.31 7.76
C LEU A 111 6.15 -21.66 7.28
N LYS A 112 7.23 -21.64 6.49
CA LYS A 112 7.84 -22.86 5.98
C LYS A 112 8.61 -23.63 7.06
N TRP A 113 9.34 -22.94 7.92
CA TRP A 113 9.98 -23.54 9.09
C TRP A 113 8.97 -24.12 10.07
N GLN A 114 7.82 -23.49 10.17
CA GLN A 114 6.73 -23.97 11.00
C GLN A 114 6.15 -25.29 10.46
N SER A 115 5.98 -25.43 9.14
CA SER A 115 5.40 -26.65 8.54
C SER A 115 6.40 -27.77 8.27
N GLU A 116 7.68 -27.46 8.06
CA GLU A 116 8.68 -28.42 7.55
C GLU A 116 9.98 -28.45 8.37
N GLY A 117 10.06 -27.64 9.42
CA GLY A 117 11.24 -27.49 10.27
C GLY A 117 12.30 -26.52 9.73
N SER A 118 13.19 -26.06 10.62
CA SER A 118 14.23 -25.05 10.32
C SER A 118 15.29 -25.49 9.30
N LYS A 119 15.36 -26.80 9.02
CA LYS A 119 16.26 -27.40 8.02
C LYS A 119 15.65 -27.50 6.62
N THR A 120 14.39 -27.10 6.43
CA THR A 120 13.72 -27.16 5.13
C THR A 120 14.46 -26.38 4.03
N ASP A 121 14.32 -26.86 2.80
CA ASP A 121 14.81 -26.19 1.61
C ASP A 121 13.96 -24.96 1.28
N LEU A 122 14.54 -23.78 1.48
CA LEU A 122 13.90 -22.49 1.23
C LEU A 122 13.96 -22.06 -0.24
N THR A 123 14.61 -22.81 -1.14
CA THR A 123 14.72 -22.41 -2.56
C THR A 123 13.37 -22.28 -3.24
N GLN A 124 12.34 -22.97 -2.76
CA GLN A 124 10.97 -22.84 -3.27
C GLN A 124 10.32 -21.48 -2.99
N ILE A 125 10.88 -20.66 -2.08
CA ILE A 125 10.45 -19.28 -1.83
C ILE A 125 10.85 -18.37 -3.00
N ILE A 126 11.92 -18.73 -3.72
CA ILE A 126 12.31 -18.02 -4.94
C ILE A 126 11.19 -18.22 -5.96
N SER A 127 10.48 -17.14 -6.26
CA SER A 127 9.56 -17.10 -7.37
C SER A 127 10.38 -17.24 -8.65
N THR A 128 10.06 -18.27 -9.41
CA THR A 128 10.68 -18.52 -10.71
C THR A 128 9.71 -18.08 -11.79
N PRO A 129 10.11 -17.27 -12.77
CA PRO A 129 9.22 -16.92 -13.85
C PRO A 129 9.05 -18.14 -14.75
N TYR A 130 7.90 -18.24 -15.42
CA TYR A 130 7.71 -19.24 -16.47
C TYR A 130 8.53 -18.92 -17.73
N VAL A 131 9.00 -17.67 -17.86
CA VAL A 131 9.82 -17.17 -18.97
C VAL A 131 10.77 -16.12 -18.44
N TYR A 132 12.09 -16.30 -18.62
CA TYR A 132 13.01 -15.15 -18.56
C TYR A 132 13.17 -14.57 -19.95
N TYR A 133 13.26 -13.25 -20.03
CA TYR A 133 13.55 -12.58 -21.28
C TYR A 133 14.97 -12.95 -21.73
N GLY A 134 15.09 -13.76 -22.77
CA GLY A 134 16.38 -14.19 -23.34
C GLY A 134 16.87 -15.58 -22.92
N ASP A 135 16.16 -16.31 -22.05
CA ASP A 135 16.51 -17.69 -21.66
C ASP A 135 15.71 -18.75 -22.44
N PRO A 136 16.15 -20.02 -22.45
CA PRO A 136 15.34 -21.13 -22.96
C PRO A 136 13.96 -21.17 -22.31
N ILE A 137 12.94 -21.50 -23.11
CA ILE A 137 11.57 -21.74 -22.62
C ILE A 137 11.62 -22.98 -21.72
N TYR A 138 11.52 -22.78 -20.40
CA TYR A 138 11.36 -23.87 -19.45
C TYR A 138 9.98 -24.49 -19.61
N LYS A 139 9.87 -25.82 -19.47
CA LYS A 139 8.57 -26.50 -19.45
C LYS A 139 7.79 -26.05 -18.20
N LEU A 140 6.45 -26.05 -18.27
CA LEU A 140 5.57 -25.63 -17.16
C LEU A 140 5.83 -26.37 -15.84
N ASP A 141 6.41 -27.57 -15.89
CA ASP A 141 6.75 -28.43 -14.75
C ASP A 141 8.21 -28.27 -14.25
N GLN A 142 9.03 -27.48 -14.94
CA GLN A 142 10.44 -27.28 -14.60
C GLN A 142 10.69 -25.86 -14.11
N LYS A 143 10.87 -25.71 -12.79
CA LYS A 143 11.34 -24.44 -12.23
C LYS A 143 12.80 -24.23 -12.59
N PRO A 144 13.18 -23.12 -13.25
CA PRO A 144 14.57 -22.79 -13.45
C PRO A 144 15.30 -22.71 -12.09
N PRO A 145 16.54 -23.20 -11.99
CA PRO A 145 17.29 -23.09 -10.75
C PRO A 145 17.54 -21.63 -10.42
N GLY A 146 17.36 -21.24 -9.16
CA GLY A 146 17.72 -19.90 -8.70
C GLY A 146 19.20 -19.59 -8.98
N THR A 147 19.49 -18.36 -9.38
CA THR A 147 20.85 -17.89 -9.65
C THR A 147 21.71 -17.90 -8.38
N THR A 148 23.04 -17.85 -8.54
CA THR A 148 23.97 -17.77 -7.40
C THR A 148 23.64 -16.59 -6.49
N LYS A 149 23.35 -15.41 -7.06
CA LYS A 149 22.98 -14.20 -6.31
C LYS A 149 21.67 -14.34 -5.55
N GLN A 150 20.66 -15.00 -6.14
CA GLN A 150 19.42 -15.30 -5.44
C GLN A 150 19.63 -16.25 -4.26
N LYS A 151 20.51 -17.26 -4.41
CA LYS A 151 20.85 -18.19 -3.32
C LYS A 151 21.62 -17.50 -2.20
N GLU A 152 22.58 -16.64 -2.52
CA GLU A 152 23.31 -15.82 -1.55
C GLU A 152 22.35 -14.91 -0.76
N LEU A 153 21.46 -14.19 -1.44
CA LEU A 153 20.49 -13.31 -0.79
C LEU A 153 19.47 -14.08 0.06
N LEU A 154 19.01 -15.24 -0.43
CA LEU A 154 18.13 -16.13 0.35
C LEU A 154 18.83 -16.62 1.61
N GLN A 155 20.12 -16.95 1.55
CA GLN A 155 20.90 -17.36 2.71
C GLN A 155 21.06 -16.23 3.73
N GLN A 156 21.34 -15.00 3.27
CA GLN A 156 21.38 -13.82 4.15
C GLN A 156 20.02 -13.55 4.81
N LEU A 157 18.94 -13.62 4.04
CA LEU A 157 17.58 -13.48 4.57
C LEU A 157 17.31 -14.57 5.62
N LYS A 158 17.66 -15.83 5.33
CA LYS A 158 17.52 -16.96 6.25
C LYS A 158 18.23 -16.68 7.59
N GLU A 159 19.46 -16.21 7.56
CA GLU A 159 20.25 -15.88 8.76
C GLU A 159 19.60 -14.75 9.56
N GLY A 160 19.14 -13.69 8.87
CA GLY A 160 18.41 -12.60 9.51
C GLY A 160 17.10 -13.06 10.18
N CYS A 161 16.32 -13.90 9.50
CA CYS A 161 15.10 -14.48 10.06
C CYS A 161 15.40 -15.39 11.26
N PHE A 162 16.49 -16.16 11.20
CA PHE A 162 16.91 -16.99 12.33
C PHE A 162 17.31 -16.13 13.53
N GLY A 163 18.01 -15.02 13.30
CA GLY A 163 18.34 -14.05 14.34
C GLY A 163 17.10 -13.47 15.02
N LEU A 164 16.09 -13.08 14.24
CA LEU A 164 14.81 -12.60 14.79
C LEU A 164 14.07 -13.68 15.57
N TRP A 165 14.05 -14.91 15.06
CA TRP A 165 13.44 -16.03 15.77
C TRP A 165 14.15 -16.30 17.10
N TYR A 166 15.47 -16.21 17.15
CA TYR A 166 16.21 -16.35 18.39
C TYR A 166 15.94 -15.19 19.37
N LEU A 167 15.82 -13.96 18.87
CA LEU A 167 15.62 -12.76 19.70
C LEU A 167 14.19 -12.61 20.26
N TYR A 168 13.19 -13.10 19.53
CA TYR A 168 11.77 -12.86 19.82
C TYR A 168 10.90 -14.12 19.84
N GLY A 169 11.44 -15.29 19.50
CA GLY A 169 10.75 -16.56 19.61
C GLY A 169 10.77 -17.09 21.05
N ASP A 170 9.88 -18.04 21.34
CA ASP A 170 9.93 -18.76 22.60
C ASP A 170 11.15 -19.67 22.66
N ASP A 171 11.91 -19.59 23.75
CA ASP A 171 13.16 -20.30 24.08
C ASP A 171 13.04 -21.84 24.19
N ASN A 172 12.03 -22.47 23.57
CA ASN A 172 11.84 -23.91 23.64
C ASN A 172 12.27 -24.62 22.34
N PRO A 173 13.55 -25.01 22.20
CA PRO A 173 14.05 -25.78 21.05
C PRO A 173 13.43 -27.18 20.92
N ASN A 174 12.57 -27.61 21.86
CA ASN A 174 11.83 -28.87 21.83
C ASN A 174 10.35 -28.71 21.42
N LEU A 175 10.01 -27.72 20.60
CA LEU A 175 8.66 -27.56 20.08
C LEU A 175 8.37 -28.56 18.95
N GLN A 176 8.03 -29.79 19.33
CA GLN A 176 7.27 -30.73 18.48
C GLN A 176 5.79 -30.31 18.26
N ASN A 177 5.38 -29.16 18.80
CA ASN A 177 4.06 -28.57 18.53
C ASN A 177 4.19 -27.42 17.52
N GLU A 178 4.13 -27.81 16.26
CA GLU A 178 4.43 -27.05 15.04
C GLU A 178 3.42 -25.91 14.69
N GLN A 179 2.54 -25.48 15.60
CA GLN A 179 1.42 -24.59 15.22
C GLN A 179 1.47 -23.12 15.68
N PHE A 180 2.48 -22.67 16.43
CA PHE A 180 2.41 -21.34 17.09
C PHE A 180 3.50 -20.30 16.76
N LEU A 181 4.39 -20.55 15.79
CA LEU A 181 5.66 -19.80 15.73
C LEU A 181 5.65 -18.46 14.95
N THR A 182 4.75 -18.26 13.99
CA THR A 182 4.82 -17.08 13.11
C THR A 182 4.20 -15.82 13.70
N THR A 183 2.97 -15.92 14.22
CA THR A 183 2.26 -14.77 14.82
C THR A 183 2.96 -14.31 16.10
N ALA A 184 3.51 -15.24 16.88
CA ALA A 184 4.18 -14.94 18.15
C ALA A 184 5.42 -14.04 17.98
N ILE A 185 6.24 -14.21 16.93
CA ILE A 185 7.43 -13.37 16.72
C ILE A 185 7.03 -11.92 16.47
N LEU A 186 6.09 -11.67 15.55
CA LEU A 186 5.63 -10.31 15.25
C LEU A 186 4.93 -9.69 16.47
N GLU A 187 4.07 -10.45 17.15
CA GLU A 187 3.42 -10.00 18.39
C GLU A 187 4.42 -9.64 19.49
N ASN A 188 5.47 -10.44 19.67
CA ASN A 188 6.53 -10.17 20.65
C ASN A 188 7.34 -8.93 20.29
N ILE A 189 7.64 -8.71 19.01
CA ILE A 189 8.27 -7.47 18.54
C ILE A 189 7.37 -6.26 18.82
N GLU A 190 6.07 -6.34 18.49
CA GLU A 190 5.10 -5.26 18.71
C GLU A 190 4.93 -4.95 20.21
N LEU A 191 4.86 -5.98 21.04
CA LEU A 191 4.81 -5.84 22.50
C LEU A 191 6.06 -5.10 23.02
N ARG A 192 7.24 -5.44 22.49
CA ARG A 192 8.49 -4.77 22.87
C ARG A 192 8.53 -3.34 22.36
N LEU A 193 8.09 -3.09 21.13
CA LEU A 193 8.00 -1.76 20.53
C LEU A 193 7.10 -0.84 21.37
N ASN A 194 5.95 -1.35 21.81
CA ASN A 194 5.01 -0.63 22.68
C ASN A 194 5.62 -0.24 24.04
N LYS A 195 6.39 -1.15 24.65
CA LYS A 195 7.07 -0.94 25.94
C LYS A 195 8.32 -0.06 25.84
N THR A 196 8.96 0.00 24.67
CA THR A 196 10.20 0.75 24.48
C THR A 196 9.91 2.25 24.32
N PRO A 197 10.59 3.14 25.06
CA PRO A 197 10.41 4.58 24.91
C PRO A 197 11.04 5.07 23.59
N ALA A 198 10.27 5.82 22.82
CA ALA A 198 10.76 6.58 21.66
C ALA A 198 11.48 7.84 22.14
N LYS A 199 12.80 7.94 21.92
CA LYS A 199 13.64 8.99 22.49
C LYS A 199 13.89 10.12 21.49
N THR A 200 14.22 9.76 20.25
CA THR A 200 14.52 10.73 19.18
C THR A 200 13.24 11.27 18.52
N PRO A 201 13.30 12.43 17.82
CA PRO A 201 12.17 12.91 17.03
C PRO A 201 11.67 11.88 16.00
N ARG A 202 12.59 11.24 15.25
CA ARG A 202 12.27 10.16 14.29
C ARG A 202 11.50 9.01 14.94
N GLU A 203 11.98 8.51 16.08
CA GLU A 203 11.29 7.42 16.80
C GLU A 203 9.91 7.83 17.29
N LYS A 204 9.75 9.08 17.75
CA LYS A 204 8.45 9.61 18.21
C LYS A 204 7.47 9.70 17.05
N ASP A 205 7.92 10.17 15.89
CA ASP A 205 7.09 10.24 14.69
C ASP A 205 6.70 8.84 14.19
N ILE A 206 7.62 7.88 14.19
CA ILE A 206 7.32 6.47 13.86
C ILE A 206 6.26 5.94 14.82
N LYS A 207 6.44 6.12 16.14
CA LYS A 207 5.47 5.67 17.15
C LYS A 207 4.10 6.32 16.98
N GLN A 208 4.08 7.61 16.67
CA GLN A 208 2.86 8.35 16.42
C GLN A 208 2.13 7.84 15.18
N VAL A 209 2.83 7.67 14.06
CA VAL A 209 2.24 7.14 12.82
C VAL A 209 1.69 5.73 13.04
N LEU A 210 2.41 4.83 13.70
CA LEU A 210 1.91 3.48 13.97
C LEU A 210 0.60 3.49 14.78
N ASN A 211 0.47 4.37 15.77
CA ASN A 211 -0.78 4.54 16.53
C ASN A 211 -1.89 5.14 15.67
N LEU A 212 -1.58 6.19 14.90
CA LEU A 212 -2.53 6.81 13.98
C LEU A 212 -3.00 5.80 12.92
N SER A 213 -2.14 4.90 12.46
CA SER A 213 -2.49 3.87 11.47
C SER A 213 -3.58 2.92 11.97
N LEU A 214 -3.51 2.48 13.22
CA LEU A 214 -4.54 1.64 13.84
C LEU A 214 -5.88 2.39 13.94
N GLN A 215 -5.83 3.64 14.40
CA GLN A 215 -7.03 4.49 14.49
C GLN A 215 -7.62 4.77 13.11
N TRP A 216 -6.77 5.03 12.12
CA TRP A 216 -7.16 5.28 10.74
C TRP A 216 -7.86 4.06 10.14
N GLN A 217 -7.31 2.86 10.31
CA GLN A 217 -7.93 1.62 9.82
C GLN A 217 -9.31 1.39 10.46
N HIS A 218 -9.42 1.65 11.76
CA HIS A 218 -10.68 1.55 12.48
C HIS A 218 -11.72 2.57 11.96
N ARG A 219 -11.38 3.86 11.88
CA ARG A 219 -12.29 4.90 11.35
C ARG A 219 -12.66 4.67 9.89
N PHE A 220 -11.72 4.16 9.10
CA PHE A 220 -11.99 3.82 7.72
C PHE A 220 -12.98 2.66 7.59
N THR A 221 -12.91 1.69 8.50
CA THR A 221 -13.87 0.58 8.59
C THR A 221 -15.26 1.07 9.00
N GLU A 222 -15.34 1.96 10.00
CA GLU A 222 -16.61 2.59 10.40
C GLU A 222 -17.23 3.39 9.25
N LEU A 223 -16.43 4.16 8.49
CA LEU A 223 -16.89 4.87 7.30
C LEU A 223 -17.41 3.90 6.23
N LYS A 224 -16.68 2.82 5.96
CA LYS A 224 -17.14 1.77 5.02
C LYS A 224 -18.47 1.16 5.46
N GLN A 225 -18.62 0.86 6.75
CA GLN A 225 -19.86 0.32 7.31
C GLN A 225 -21.01 1.32 7.16
N ALA A 226 -20.81 2.58 7.57
CA ALA A 226 -21.82 3.63 7.46
C ALA A 226 -22.27 3.87 6.01
N LEU A 227 -21.34 3.88 5.05
CA LEU A 227 -21.63 4.04 3.62
C LEU A 227 -22.27 2.79 3.00
N THR A 228 -22.02 1.61 3.56
CA THR A 228 -22.70 0.37 3.15
C THR A 228 -24.14 0.35 3.65
N GLY A 229 -24.40 0.90 4.83
CA GLY A 229 -25.71 0.92 5.46
C GLY A 229 -26.04 -0.35 6.25
N ASP A 230 -27.02 -0.22 7.15
CA ASP A 230 -27.53 -1.32 7.97
C ASP A 230 -28.48 -2.19 7.17
N ASN A 231 -28.62 -3.46 7.57
CA ASN A 231 -29.59 -4.35 6.95
C ASN A 231 -31.01 -3.97 7.38
N SER A 232 -31.91 -3.73 6.43
CA SER A 232 -33.35 -3.65 6.74
C SER A 232 -33.99 -5.03 6.89
N LEU A 233 -33.39 -6.05 6.26
CA LEU A 233 -33.83 -7.43 6.37
C LEU A 233 -33.24 -8.09 7.61
N THR A 234 -33.98 -9.04 8.16
CA THR A 234 -33.51 -9.91 9.24
C THR A 234 -32.41 -10.85 8.76
N ASP A 235 -31.58 -11.34 9.69
CA ASP A 235 -30.55 -12.33 9.36
C ASP A 235 -31.12 -13.58 8.68
N ALA A 236 -32.32 -14.02 9.10
CA ALA A 236 -33.01 -15.16 8.50
C ALA A 236 -33.38 -14.91 7.03
N GLU A 237 -33.86 -13.71 6.69
CA GLU A 237 -34.17 -13.32 5.31
C GLU A 237 -32.90 -13.22 4.46
N LEU A 238 -31.83 -12.63 5.00
CA LEU A 238 -30.53 -12.55 4.33
C LEU A 238 -29.93 -13.94 4.08
N THR A 239 -29.98 -14.83 5.08
CA THR A 239 -29.55 -16.22 4.92
C THR A 239 -30.39 -16.94 3.86
N ASN A 240 -31.71 -16.73 3.84
CA ASN A 240 -32.59 -17.33 2.84
C ASN A 240 -32.24 -16.86 1.42
N ILE A 241 -32.04 -15.56 1.21
CA ILE A 241 -31.65 -15.03 -0.12
C ILE A 241 -30.27 -15.57 -0.54
N ASN A 242 -29.29 -15.59 0.36
CA ASN A 242 -27.98 -16.16 0.05
C ASN A 242 -28.05 -17.65 -0.29
N ASN A 243 -28.89 -18.42 0.41
CA ASN A 243 -29.11 -19.83 0.10
C ASN A 243 -29.76 -20.02 -1.27
N GLN A 244 -30.71 -19.17 -1.66
CA GLN A 244 -31.30 -19.19 -3.01
C GLN A 244 -30.26 -18.89 -4.09
N ILE A 245 -29.39 -17.89 -3.88
CA ILE A 245 -28.30 -17.58 -4.81
C ILE A 245 -27.36 -18.80 -4.95
N GLN A 246 -27.01 -19.47 -3.84
CA GLN A 246 -26.15 -20.65 -3.91
C GLN A 246 -26.84 -21.82 -4.62
N GLN A 247 -28.11 -22.08 -4.33
CA GLN A 247 -28.89 -23.10 -5.05
C GLN A 247 -28.94 -22.84 -6.56
N LEU A 248 -29.11 -21.59 -6.97
CA LEU A 248 -29.08 -21.18 -8.38
C LEU A 248 -27.70 -21.38 -9.02
N ARG A 249 -26.61 -21.11 -8.29
CA ARG A 249 -25.24 -21.38 -8.75
C ARG A 249 -24.98 -22.88 -8.89
N ASP A 250 -25.43 -23.68 -7.94
CA ASP A 250 -25.31 -25.14 -7.99
C ASP A 250 -26.09 -25.70 -9.17
N GLN A 251 -27.29 -25.18 -9.45
CA GLN A 251 -28.07 -25.52 -10.66
C GLN A 251 -27.34 -25.16 -11.95
N GLN A 252 -26.69 -23.99 -12.00
CA GLN A 252 -25.89 -23.59 -13.16
C GLN A 252 -24.72 -24.54 -13.40
N ILE A 253 -24.01 -24.95 -12.34
CA ILE A 253 -22.91 -25.92 -12.42
C ILE A 253 -23.44 -27.26 -12.92
N GLN A 254 -24.55 -27.74 -12.37
CA GLN A 254 -25.17 -29.00 -12.77
C GLN A 254 -25.56 -29.01 -14.27
N ILE A 255 -26.14 -27.91 -14.78
CA ILE A 255 -26.47 -27.79 -16.21
C ILE A 255 -25.21 -27.91 -17.07
N VAL A 256 -24.09 -27.33 -16.66
CA VAL A 256 -22.83 -27.40 -17.41
C VAL A 256 -22.20 -28.79 -17.36
N ASP A 257 -22.24 -29.44 -16.18
CA ASP A 257 -21.67 -30.77 -15.97
C ASP A 257 -22.46 -31.87 -16.69
N ASP A 258 -23.77 -31.70 -16.85
CA ASP A 258 -24.65 -32.64 -17.55
C ASP A 258 -24.54 -32.56 -19.09
N LEU A 259 -23.73 -31.64 -19.64
CA LEU A 259 -23.54 -31.51 -21.09
C LEU A 259 -22.58 -32.58 -21.64
N PRO A 260 -23.03 -33.48 -22.54
CA PRO A 260 -22.22 -34.59 -23.04
C PRO A 260 -21.00 -34.16 -23.89
N THR A 261 -21.00 -32.94 -24.42
CA THR A 261 -19.91 -32.40 -25.27
C THR A 261 -19.36 -31.04 -24.81
N ARG A 262 -19.76 -30.54 -23.63
CA ARG A 262 -19.52 -29.14 -23.17
C ARG A 262 -20.01 -28.05 -24.14
N GLU A 263 -20.70 -28.41 -25.22
CA GLU A 263 -21.37 -27.45 -26.08
C GLU A 263 -22.75 -27.12 -25.51
N LEU A 264 -22.95 -25.85 -25.19
CA LEU A 264 -24.22 -25.33 -24.72
C LEU A 264 -25.22 -25.35 -25.88
N ASN A 265 -26.23 -26.21 -25.80
CA ASN A 265 -27.38 -26.12 -26.69
C ASN A 265 -28.24 -24.88 -26.35
N SER A 266 -29.16 -24.52 -27.25
CA SER A 266 -30.00 -23.32 -27.11
C SER A 266 -30.85 -23.31 -25.84
N ASP A 267 -31.24 -24.48 -25.34
CA ASP A 267 -32.11 -24.61 -24.17
C ASP A 267 -31.32 -24.46 -22.88
N SER A 268 -30.14 -25.08 -22.79
CA SER A 268 -29.21 -24.92 -21.67
C SER A 268 -28.71 -23.48 -21.57
N SER A 269 -28.41 -22.85 -22.71
CA SER A 269 -28.07 -21.42 -22.76
C SER A 269 -29.19 -20.53 -22.22
N ARG A 270 -30.46 -20.85 -22.54
CA ARG A 270 -31.62 -20.11 -22.05
C ARG A 270 -31.79 -20.27 -20.54
N GLN A 271 -31.65 -21.49 -20.02
CA GLN A 271 -31.74 -21.77 -18.59
C GLN A 271 -30.63 -21.06 -17.80
N ILE A 272 -29.38 -21.10 -18.27
CA ILE A 272 -28.26 -20.38 -17.65
C ILE A 272 -28.53 -18.87 -17.63
N ASN A 273 -29.09 -18.31 -18.71
CA ASN A 273 -29.45 -16.89 -18.75
C ASN A 273 -30.58 -16.53 -17.77
N GLN A 274 -31.58 -17.40 -17.61
CA GLN A 274 -32.65 -17.22 -16.61
C GLN A 274 -32.08 -17.25 -15.19
N ILE A 275 -31.25 -18.24 -14.88
CA ILE A 275 -30.55 -18.35 -13.59
C ILE A 275 -29.72 -17.09 -13.31
N ASN A 276 -28.96 -16.60 -14.29
CA ASN A 276 -28.16 -15.38 -14.14
C ASN A 276 -29.04 -14.15 -13.87
N GLN A 277 -30.21 -14.07 -14.49
CA GLN A 277 -31.16 -13.00 -14.23
C GLN A 277 -31.72 -13.09 -12.80
N GLU A 278 -32.14 -14.26 -12.33
CA GLU A 278 -32.64 -14.46 -10.97
C GLU A 278 -31.57 -14.15 -9.91
N ILE A 279 -30.33 -14.60 -10.14
CA ILE A 279 -29.18 -14.24 -9.29
C ILE A 279 -28.99 -12.71 -9.28
N SER A 280 -29.10 -12.05 -10.43
CA SER A 280 -28.99 -10.58 -10.51
C SER A 280 -30.09 -9.90 -9.69
N GLU A 281 -31.34 -10.34 -9.82
CA GLU A 281 -32.49 -9.78 -9.09
C GLU A 281 -32.34 -9.96 -7.57
N LEU A 282 -31.91 -11.14 -7.11
CA LEU A 282 -31.64 -11.40 -5.69
C LEU A 282 -30.48 -10.53 -5.17
N ASN A 283 -29.42 -10.34 -5.97
CA ASN A 283 -28.33 -9.42 -5.61
C ASN A 283 -28.81 -7.97 -5.54
N ASP A 284 -29.73 -7.55 -6.42
CA ASP A 284 -30.34 -6.22 -6.36
C ASP A 284 -31.16 -6.03 -5.08
N VAL A 285 -31.91 -7.05 -4.63
CA VAL A 285 -32.61 -7.02 -3.33
C VAL A 285 -31.60 -6.86 -2.18
N LEU A 286 -30.51 -7.64 -2.17
CA LEU A 286 -29.45 -7.53 -1.15
C LEU A 286 -28.78 -6.15 -1.13
N LYS A 287 -28.72 -5.48 -2.27
CA LYS A 287 -28.17 -4.12 -2.41
C LYS A 287 -29.18 -3.06 -1.96
N GLN A 288 -30.46 -3.20 -2.30
CA GLN A 288 -31.52 -2.22 -2.00
C GLN A 288 -31.95 -2.23 -0.53
N GLN A 289 -31.87 -3.37 0.15
CA GLN A 289 -32.22 -3.49 1.57
C GLN A 289 -31.25 -2.75 2.52
N LYS A 290 -30.16 -2.21 1.99
CA LYS A 290 -29.20 -1.44 2.76
C LYS A 290 -29.75 -0.05 3.08
N VAL A 291 -30.07 0.19 4.35
CA VAL A 291 -30.56 1.49 4.82
C VAL A 291 -29.39 2.33 5.28
N LYS A 292 -29.15 3.44 4.57
CA LYS A 292 -28.10 4.41 4.87
C LYS A 292 -28.67 5.49 5.78
N ASN A 293 -28.12 5.63 7.00
CA ASN A 293 -28.46 6.73 7.90
C ASN A 293 -27.55 7.95 7.57
N PRO A 294 -28.10 9.08 7.10
CA PRO A 294 -27.31 10.25 6.73
C PRO A 294 -26.49 10.83 7.89
N ASP A 295 -27.02 10.81 9.12
CA ASP A 295 -26.32 11.33 10.29
C ASP A 295 -25.13 10.43 10.66
N THR A 296 -25.31 9.11 10.63
CA THR A 296 -24.22 8.14 10.86
C THR A 296 -23.12 8.29 9.81
N ILE A 297 -23.49 8.46 8.53
CA ILE A 297 -22.52 8.70 7.44
C ILE A 297 -21.74 9.98 7.70
N GLN A 298 -22.42 11.08 8.05
CA GLN A 298 -21.78 12.37 8.28
C GLN A 298 -20.83 12.32 9.48
N GLN A 299 -21.22 11.65 10.57
CA GLN A 299 -20.36 11.44 11.74
C GLN A 299 -19.13 10.59 11.40
N ALA A 300 -19.30 9.47 10.70
CA ALA A 300 -18.20 8.60 10.29
C ALA A 300 -17.25 9.32 9.33
N LYS A 301 -17.78 10.12 8.40
CA LYS A 301 -16.98 10.94 7.48
C LYS A 301 -16.14 11.97 8.22
N ALA A 302 -16.73 12.73 9.14
CA ALA A 302 -16.01 13.73 9.92
C ALA A 302 -14.92 13.10 10.81
N ALA A 303 -15.23 11.97 11.46
CA ALA A 303 -14.26 11.23 12.28
C ALA A 303 -13.10 10.68 11.44
N PHE A 304 -13.40 10.14 10.26
CA PHE A 304 -12.40 9.66 9.32
C PHE A 304 -11.52 10.79 8.78
N GLU A 305 -12.12 11.91 8.36
CA GLU A 305 -11.38 13.06 7.84
C GLU A 305 -10.41 13.63 8.89
N ALA A 306 -10.82 13.70 10.16
CA ALA A 306 -9.95 14.18 11.24
C ALA A 306 -8.72 13.30 11.48
N ILE A 307 -8.85 11.96 11.41
CA ILE A 307 -7.69 11.06 11.56
C ILE A 307 -6.85 11.02 10.28
N ASP A 308 -7.48 11.10 9.11
CA ASP A 308 -6.81 11.14 7.82
C ASP A 308 -5.91 12.37 7.71
N GLN A 309 -6.39 13.56 8.11
CA GLN A 309 -5.59 14.78 8.14
C GLN A 309 -4.43 14.70 9.13
N GLN A 310 -4.60 14.05 10.29
CA GLN A 310 -3.52 13.85 11.25
C GLN A 310 -2.43 12.94 10.70
N LEU A 311 -2.80 11.82 10.09
CA LEU A 311 -1.87 10.91 9.44
C LEU A 311 -1.16 11.60 8.27
N PHE A 312 -1.89 12.38 7.47
CA PHE A 312 -1.37 13.06 6.29
C PHE A 312 -0.26 14.06 6.61
N LYS A 313 -0.33 14.75 7.77
CA LYS A 313 0.73 15.67 8.21
C LYS A 313 2.11 15.02 8.31
N HIS A 314 2.16 13.71 8.52
CA HIS A 314 3.43 12.99 8.65
C HIS A 314 4.17 12.80 7.31
N PHE A 315 3.53 13.05 6.16
CA PHE A 315 4.22 13.07 4.86
C PHE A 315 5.19 14.24 4.69
N TYR A 316 5.06 15.29 5.51
CA TYR A 316 5.97 16.44 5.52
C TYR A 316 7.17 16.24 6.45
N THR A 317 7.31 15.06 7.04
CA THR A 317 8.51 14.72 7.82
C THR A 317 9.61 14.23 6.87
N ALA A 318 10.87 14.55 7.21
CA ALA A 318 12.02 14.13 6.41
C ALA A 318 12.43 12.65 6.65
N TYR A 319 11.57 11.82 7.26
CA TYR A 319 11.91 10.47 7.69
C TYR A 319 11.23 9.41 6.80
N GLY A 320 12.03 8.63 6.06
CA GLY A 320 11.53 7.61 5.12
C GLY A 320 10.59 6.57 5.75
N GLU A 321 10.85 6.11 6.98
CA GLU A 321 9.97 5.16 7.69
C GLU A 321 8.61 5.76 8.02
N VAL A 322 8.60 7.03 8.41
CA VAL A 322 7.38 7.74 8.78
C VAL A 322 6.50 7.94 7.54
N PHE A 323 7.11 8.40 6.44
CA PHE A 323 6.44 8.52 5.15
C PHE A 323 5.89 7.16 4.68
N TYR A 324 6.69 6.11 4.81
CA TYR A 324 6.33 4.76 4.42
C TYR A 324 5.12 4.20 5.17
N GLU A 325 5.14 4.23 6.50
CA GLU A 325 4.04 3.68 7.31
C GLU A 325 2.74 4.48 7.08
N ALA A 326 2.83 5.80 6.93
CA ALA A 326 1.67 6.62 6.59
C ALA A 326 1.12 6.25 5.21
N LEU A 327 2.00 6.06 4.21
CA LEU A 327 1.61 5.72 2.84
C LEU A 327 0.96 4.34 2.76
N THR A 328 1.58 3.30 3.31
CA THR A 328 1.04 1.93 3.29
C THR A 328 -0.32 1.85 3.97
N THR A 329 -0.48 2.59 5.06
CA THR A 329 -1.77 2.70 5.78
C THR A 329 -2.85 3.27 4.87
N MET A 330 -2.59 4.41 4.23
CA MET A 330 -3.60 5.09 3.41
C MET A 330 -3.92 4.34 2.11
N VAL A 331 -2.91 3.73 1.50
CA VAL A 331 -3.06 2.85 0.32
C VAL A 331 -3.78 1.54 0.69
N GLY A 332 -3.64 1.10 1.94
CA GLY A 332 -4.26 -0.14 2.45
C GLY A 332 -3.53 -1.40 1.99
N HIS A 333 -2.24 -1.30 1.64
CA HIS A 333 -1.41 -2.45 1.29
C HIS A 333 0.03 -2.27 1.76
N ASP A 334 0.56 -3.30 2.44
CA ASP A 334 1.95 -3.38 2.89
C ASP A 334 2.94 -3.85 1.81
N ASN A 335 2.46 -4.15 0.59
CA ASN A 335 3.32 -4.58 -0.50
C ASN A 335 4.00 -3.38 -1.16
N LEU A 336 5.32 -3.33 -0.99
CA LEU A 336 6.17 -2.28 -1.51
C LEU A 336 6.08 -2.12 -3.04
N ARG A 337 5.72 -3.19 -3.77
CA ARG A 337 5.50 -3.17 -5.22
C ARG A 337 4.31 -2.33 -5.65
N TYR A 338 3.39 -2.02 -4.73
CA TYR A 338 2.12 -1.37 -5.05
C TYR A 338 1.93 -0.02 -4.33
N LEU A 339 3.02 0.59 -3.83
CA LEU A 339 2.94 1.85 -3.07
C LEU A 339 2.38 3.04 -3.86
N GLY A 340 2.65 3.11 -5.17
CA GLY A 340 2.04 4.09 -6.09
C GLY A 340 0.73 3.60 -6.71
N SER A 341 0.26 2.41 -6.32
CA SER A 341 -0.91 1.74 -6.86
C SER A 341 -2.00 1.75 -5.79
N GLY A 342 -2.49 2.95 -5.46
CA GLY A 342 -3.72 3.06 -4.70
C GLY A 342 -4.81 2.26 -5.42
N LEU A 343 -5.15 1.09 -4.90
CA LEU A 343 -6.36 0.39 -5.31
C LEU A 343 -7.50 1.30 -4.85
N ASN A 344 -7.92 2.23 -5.70
CA ASN A 344 -9.30 2.65 -5.69
C ASN A 344 -10.07 1.38 -6.03
N THR A 345 -10.48 0.62 -5.01
CA THR A 345 -11.30 -0.58 -5.17
C THR A 345 -12.72 -0.24 -5.63
N GLY A 346 -12.96 1.04 -5.99
CA GLY A 346 -14.21 1.56 -6.51
C GLY A 346 -15.25 1.82 -5.43
N GLY A 347 -14.89 1.67 -4.14
CA GLY A 347 -15.81 1.91 -3.04
C GLY A 347 -16.03 3.40 -2.78
N GLU A 348 -17.26 3.76 -2.38
CA GLU A 348 -17.62 5.15 -2.00
C GLU A 348 -16.69 5.73 -0.92
N ALA A 349 -16.25 4.88 0.02
CA ALA A 349 -15.29 5.25 1.06
C ALA A 349 -13.89 5.57 0.50
N ASP A 350 -13.47 4.92 -0.59
CA ASP A 350 -12.15 5.12 -1.20
C ASP A 350 -12.04 6.51 -1.84
N HIS A 351 -13.16 7.04 -2.34
CA HIS A 351 -13.22 8.40 -2.88
C HIS A 351 -13.01 9.48 -1.83
N GLN A 352 -13.14 9.17 -0.53
CA GLN A 352 -12.87 10.11 0.56
C GLN A 352 -11.37 10.20 0.91
N ARG A 353 -10.53 9.32 0.36
CA ARG A 353 -9.10 9.22 0.67
C ARG A 353 -8.27 9.91 -0.41
N ILE A 354 -7.31 10.73 0.02
CA ILE A 354 -6.29 11.32 -0.86
C ILE A 354 -4.92 10.92 -0.36
N THR A 355 -4.23 10.16 -1.20
CA THR A 355 -2.86 9.72 -0.94
C THR A 355 -1.86 10.70 -1.57
N PRO A 356 -0.60 10.70 -1.11
CA PRO A 356 0.48 11.43 -1.77
C PRO A 356 0.58 11.16 -3.27
N VAL A 357 0.32 9.92 -3.68
CA VAL A 357 0.27 9.48 -5.07
C VAL A 357 -0.77 10.29 -5.87
N ASN A 358 -1.95 10.53 -5.28
CA ASN A 358 -3.00 11.30 -5.95
C ASN A 358 -2.56 12.74 -6.18
N MET A 359 -1.89 13.36 -5.21
CA MET A 359 -1.40 14.73 -5.33
C MET A 359 -0.29 14.84 -6.37
N VAL A 360 0.64 13.89 -6.43
CA VAL A 360 1.71 13.88 -7.45
C VAL A 360 1.12 13.70 -8.85
N LEU A 361 0.18 12.77 -9.02
CA LEU A 361 -0.48 12.59 -10.32
C LEU A 361 -1.22 13.87 -10.74
N GLU A 362 -1.96 14.49 -9.83
CA GLU A 362 -2.70 15.72 -10.11
C GLU A 362 -1.77 16.89 -10.46
N ALA A 363 -0.68 17.09 -9.71
CA ALA A 363 0.32 18.13 -9.99
C ALA A 363 0.95 17.98 -11.38
N ASN A 364 0.98 16.76 -11.93
CA ASN A 364 1.50 16.46 -13.26
C ASN A 364 0.41 16.37 -14.34
N ASN A 365 -0.84 16.76 -14.03
CA ASN A 365 -2.00 16.61 -14.93
C ASN A 365 -2.23 15.16 -15.40
N LEU A 366 -1.83 14.19 -14.59
CA LEU A 366 -2.01 12.77 -14.84
C LEU A 366 -3.24 12.25 -14.11
N ARG A 367 -3.97 11.36 -14.77
CA ARG A 367 -5.05 10.59 -14.13
C ARG A 367 -4.52 9.26 -13.64
N THR A 368 -5.07 8.76 -12.53
CA THR A 368 -4.85 7.38 -12.08
C THR A 368 -5.27 6.42 -13.19
N ASN A 369 -4.27 5.80 -13.82
CA ASN A 369 -4.44 4.83 -14.87
C ASN A 369 -3.50 3.65 -14.59
N PRO A 370 -3.97 2.38 -14.70
CA PRO A 370 -3.11 1.21 -14.59
C PRO A 370 -1.83 1.27 -15.41
N TRP A 371 -1.81 1.98 -16.55
CA TRP A 371 -0.62 2.13 -17.39
C TRP A 371 0.52 2.95 -16.75
N HIS A 372 0.21 3.86 -15.82
CA HIS A 372 1.23 4.67 -15.12
C HIS A 372 1.77 4.02 -13.85
N ARG A 373 1.24 2.84 -13.50
CA ARG A 373 1.46 2.19 -12.21
C ARG A 373 2.94 1.95 -11.91
N GLU A 374 3.67 1.34 -12.84
CA GLU A 374 5.10 1.05 -12.63
C GLU A 374 5.94 2.34 -12.55
N THR A 375 5.60 3.36 -13.33
CA THR A 375 6.26 4.67 -13.30
C THR A 375 6.07 5.36 -11.96
N ILE A 376 4.83 5.46 -11.46
CA ILE A 376 4.54 6.12 -10.19
C ILE A 376 5.05 5.31 -8.99
N ASN A 377 4.99 3.97 -9.04
CA ASN A 377 5.60 3.11 -8.03
C ASN A 377 7.10 3.37 -7.95
N SER A 378 7.79 3.37 -9.10
CA SER A 378 9.23 3.63 -9.17
C SER A 378 9.59 5.01 -8.64
N ALA A 379 8.83 6.04 -8.99
CA ALA A 379 9.03 7.40 -8.47
C ALA A 379 8.86 7.46 -6.95
N THR A 380 7.82 6.81 -6.42
CA THR A 380 7.55 6.74 -4.98
C THR A 380 8.69 6.03 -4.24
N LEU A 381 9.20 4.94 -4.79
CA LEU A 381 10.32 4.19 -4.19
C LEU A 381 11.61 5.02 -4.19
N LEU A 382 11.94 5.68 -5.31
CA LEU A 382 13.12 6.56 -5.36
C LEU A 382 13.01 7.71 -4.35
N TYR A 383 11.81 8.25 -4.17
CA TYR A 383 11.57 9.29 -3.18
C TYR A 383 11.74 8.77 -1.74
N LEU A 384 11.25 7.57 -1.43
CA LEU A 384 11.49 6.91 -0.14
C LEU A 384 12.99 6.68 0.12
N CYS A 385 13.76 6.29 -0.89
CA CYS A 385 15.22 6.18 -0.79
C CYS A 385 15.86 7.54 -0.50
N GLU A 386 15.37 8.62 -1.13
CA GLU A 386 15.85 9.99 -0.90
C GLU A 386 15.55 10.47 0.53
N LEU A 387 14.43 10.02 1.12
CA LEU A 387 14.09 10.24 2.53
C LEU A 387 14.89 9.36 3.52
N GLY A 388 15.85 8.58 3.04
CA GLY A 388 16.74 7.78 3.89
C GLY A 388 16.21 6.40 4.29
N MET A 389 15.18 5.89 3.60
CA MET A 389 14.83 4.48 3.71
C MET A 389 15.98 3.61 3.18
N ASP A 390 16.24 2.47 3.81
CA ASP A 390 17.21 1.50 3.31
C ASP A 390 16.79 0.97 1.92
N CYS A 391 17.58 1.34 0.91
CA CYS A 391 17.44 0.93 -0.48
C CYS A 391 18.68 0.19 -1.00
N SER A 392 19.49 -0.34 -0.07
CA SER A 392 20.65 -1.16 -0.39
C SER A 392 20.26 -2.48 -1.06
N ALA A 393 21.26 -3.19 -1.57
CA ALA A 393 21.09 -4.51 -2.17
C ALA A 393 20.50 -5.56 -1.21
N THR A 394 20.67 -5.35 0.10
CA THR A 394 20.17 -6.22 1.17
C THR A 394 18.92 -5.66 1.86
N SER A 395 18.39 -4.53 1.36
CA SER A 395 17.16 -3.95 1.89
C SER A 395 15.98 -4.92 1.75
N ARG A 396 14.99 -4.78 2.64
CA ARG A 396 13.71 -5.51 2.53
C ARG A 396 13.10 -5.40 1.12
N LEU A 397 13.19 -4.23 0.52
CA LEU A 397 12.65 -3.98 -0.81
C LEU A 397 13.37 -4.79 -1.88
N MET A 398 14.72 -4.79 -1.87
CA MET A 398 15.47 -5.56 -2.86
C MET A 398 15.37 -7.06 -2.64
N ILE A 399 15.24 -7.51 -1.40
CA ILE A 399 14.92 -8.91 -1.09
C ILE A 399 13.58 -9.29 -1.71
N ASP A 400 12.52 -8.49 -1.54
CA ASP A 400 11.23 -8.77 -2.17
C ASP A 400 11.36 -8.80 -3.70
N PHE A 401 11.97 -7.77 -4.31
CA PHE A 401 12.14 -7.68 -5.76
C PHE A 401 12.90 -8.86 -6.36
N CYS A 402 14.03 -9.23 -5.74
CA CYS A 402 14.90 -10.29 -6.20
C CYS A 402 14.30 -11.70 -6.03
N LEU A 403 13.66 -11.96 -4.89
CA LEU A 403 13.21 -13.31 -4.53
C LEU A 403 11.77 -13.59 -4.95
N THR A 404 10.85 -12.63 -4.86
CA THR A 404 9.41 -12.90 -5.09
C THR A 404 8.72 -11.91 -6.03
N GLY A 405 9.28 -10.71 -6.17
CA GLY A 405 8.61 -9.55 -6.72
C GLY A 405 8.66 -9.46 -8.23
N TYR A 406 9.87 -9.63 -8.76
CA TYR A 406 10.19 -9.47 -10.17
C TYR A 406 11.01 -10.67 -10.67
N PRO A 407 10.41 -11.88 -10.69
CA PRO A 407 11.13 -13.11 -10.93
C PRO A 407 11.80 -13.15 -12.32
N SER A 408 11.29 -12.37 -13.28
CA SER A 408 11.87 -12.20 -14.61
C SER A 408 13.22 -11.47 -14.65
N TYR A 409 13.70 -10.90 -13.53
CA TYR A 409 14.92 -10.11 -13.47
C TYR A 409 15.92 -10.65 -12.42
N PRO A 410 16.36 -11.90 -12.53
CA PRO A 410 17.22 -12.53 -11.51
C PRO A 410 18.62 -11.90 -11.44
N THR A 411 19.07 -11.25 -12.52
CA THR A 411 20.33 -10.48 -12.57
C THR A 411 20.25 -9.17 -11.79
N GLY A 412 19.05 -8.73 -11.40
CA GLY A 412 18.83 -7.57 -10.56
C GLY A 412 19.17 -7.79 -9.09
N CYS A 413 19.36 -9.04 -8.67
CA CYS A 413 19.77 -9.39 -7.31
C CYS A 413 21.18 -8.86 -7.00
N GLY A 414 21.32 -8.15 -5.89
CA GLY A 414 22.58 -7.51 -5.50
C GLY A 414 22.73 -6.06 -5.96
N LEU A 415 21.76 -5.54 -6.73
CA LEU A 415 21.68 -4.11 -7.05
C LEU A 415 20.94 -3.37 -5.93
N THR A 416 21.25 -2.09 -5.75
CA THR A 416 20.40 -1.17 -4.97
C THR A 416 19.06 -0.94 -5.68
N VAL A 417 18.06 -0.43 -4.95
CA VAL A 417 16.74 -0.11 -5.55
C VAL A 417 16.86 0.84 -6.74
N PRO A 418 17.60 1.98 -6.67
CA PRO A 418 17.73 2.87 -7.82
C PRO A 418 18.42 2.22 -9.01
N GLU A 419 19.43 1.38 -8.78
CA GLU A 419 20.12 0.64 -9.83
C GLU A 419 19.21 -0.40 -10.48
N PHE A 420 18.48 -1.18 -9.69
CA PHE A 420 17.51 -2.14 -10.19
C PHE A 420 16.45 -1.47 -11.07
N LEU A 421 15.85 -0.37 -10.57
CA LEU A 421 14.84 0.37 -11.32
C LEU A 421 15.39 0.87 -12.65
N ARG A 422 16.60 1.47 -12.65
CA ARG A 422 17.21 2.04 -13.85
C ARG A 422 17.71 1.00 -14.86
N GLN A 423 18.22 -0.13 -14.37
CA GLN A 423 18.92 -1.11 -15.22
C GLN A 423 18.04 -2.29 -15.64
N GLN A 424 17.02 -2.64 -14.85
CA GLN A 424 16.22 -3.85 -15.03
C GLN A 424 14.75 -3.53 -15.31
N LEU A 425 14.13 -2.67 -14.50
CA LEU A 425 12.67 -2.52 -14.52
C LEU A 425 12.15 -1.45 -15.49
N ILE A 426 12.82 -0.30 -15.56
CA ILE A 426 12.32 0.89 -16.26
C ILE A 426 13.15 1.17 -17.50
N SER A 427 12.49 1.41 -18.64
CA SER A 427 13.17 1.80 -19.87
C SER A 427 13.83 3.19 -19.76
N PRO A 428 14.89 3.48 -20.54
CA PRO A 428 15.51 4.80 -20.53
C PRO A 428 14.54 5.95 -20.79
N ASN A 429 13.52 5.75 -21.63
CA ASN A 429 12.50 6.77 -21.91
C ASN A 429 11.61 7.02 -20.69
N GLN A 430 11.14 5.95 -20.03
CA GLN A 430 10.31 6.05 -18.82
C GLN A 430 11.08 6.60 -17.62
N TRP A 431 12.40 6.47 -17.58
CA TRP A 431 13.21 6.98 -16.48
C TRP A 431 13.06 8.50 -16.30
N THR A 432 12.88 9.25 -17.38
CA THR A 432 12.64 10.69 -17.33
C THR A 432 11.33 11.01 -16.61
N ASP A 433 10.26 10.28 -16.94
CA ASP A 433 8.95 10.43 -16.29
C ASP A 433 9.03 10.06 -14.80
N VAL A 434 9.73 8.98 -14.47
CA VAL A 434 9.99 8.56 -13.09
C VAL A 434 10.69 9.67 -12.30
N GLN A 435 11.74 10.28 -12.86
CA GLN A 435 12.45 11.38 -12.21
C GLN A 435 11.58 12.63 -12.06
N SER A 436 10.77 12.96 -13.07
CA SER A 436 9.81 14.08 -13.00
C SER A 436 8.82 13.88 -11.84
N LEU A 437 8.19 12.70 -11.77
CA LEU A 437 7.24 12.39 -10.69
C LEU A 437 7.90 12.36 -9.31
N LYS A 438 9.14 11.83 -9.22
CA LYS A 438 9.93 11.86 -7.98
C LYS A 438 10.20 13.31 -7.53
N ASN A 439 10.53 14.20 -8.46
CA ASN A 439 10.74 15.61 -8.15
C ASN A 439 9.45 16.29 -7.68
N SER A 440 8.28 15.92 -8.23
CA SER A 440 7.00 16.40 -7.71
C SER A 440 6.71 15.94 -6.28
N TYR A 441 7.09 14.71 -5.91
CA TYR A 441 7.04 14.32 -4.48
C TYR A 441 7.87 15.26 -3.62
N ARG A 442 9.10 15.56 -4.04
CA ARG A 442 9.98 16.48 -3.31
C ARG A 442 9.38 17.89 -3.21
N GLU A 443 8.85 18.44 -4.30
CA GLU A 443 8.24 19.78 -4.32
C GLU A 443 6.99 19.86 -3.45
N ILE A 444 6.18 18.80 -3.40
CA ILE A 444 4.95 18.79 -2.62
C ILE A 444 5.23 18.60 -1.12
N PHE A 445 6.19 17.76 -0.75
CA PHE A 445 6.36 17.30 0.64
C PHE A 445 7.64 17.79 1.34
N ASN A 446 8.64 18.28 0.60
CA ASN A 446 9.90 18.82 1.14
C ASN A 446 10.22 20.24 0.61
N GLY A 447 9.29 20.86 -0.12
CA GLY A 447 9.43 22.15 -0.78
C GLY A 447 9.16 23.35 0.12
#